data_AF-A0A7J3KGF2-F1
#
_entry.id   AF-A0A7J3KGF2-F1
#
_cell.length_a   1.000
_cell.length_b   1.000
_cell.length_c   1.000
_cell.angle_alpha   90.00
_cell.angle_beta   90.00
_cell.angle_gamma   90.00
#
_symmetry.space_group_name_H-M   'P 1'
#
loop_
_entity.id
_entity.type
_entity.pdbx_description
1 polymer ?
#
loop_
_entity_poly.entity_id
_entity_poly.type
_entity_poly.pdbx_seq_one_letter_code
_entity_poly.pdbx_strand_id
1 'polypeptide(L)'
;MIKEIMPNPLIDLLLEYSSKVDKLVTEFHESIKLLNSFRIGEARSKLTSAMKIETEVHETKEKLVALLEKTHVHPALKEAFYHFIKSIYRICDWVKEASRELIILPYMEIPVDIRDNLEKMVNKLVEAYRSTREAIEESIKGNYDKATDLINKVLITEEEADNIDLEIRRLLFENRDSYESPVLAILIH
;
A
#
# COMPACT_ATOMS: atom_id res chain seq x y z
N MET A 1 28.71 -2.26 -0.60
CA MET A 1 27.34 -2.72 -0.95
C MET A 1 26.47 -2.75 0.30
N ILE A 2 25.14 -2.64 0.22
CA ILE A 2 24.26 -2.60 1.41
C ILE A 2 24.51 -3.80 2.35
N LYS A 3 24.79 -4.98 1.80
CA LYS A 3 25.20 -6.19 2.55
C LYS A 3 26.51 -6.07 3.34
N GLU A 4 27.39 -5.14 2.97
CA GLU A 4 28.65 -4.88 3.66
C GLU A 4 28.47 -3.87 4.80
N ILE A 5 27.37 -3.12 4.80
CA ILE A 5 27.08 -2.04 5.75
C ILE A 5 26.00 -2.46 6.74
N MET A 6 25.07 -3.32 6.33
CA MET A 6 23.92 -3.77 7.12
C MET A 6 24.05 -5.24 7.50
N PRO A 7 23.79 -5.63 8.77
CA PRO A 7 23.81 -7.03 9.18
C PRO A 7 22.76 -7.88 8.45
N ASN A 8 23.10 -9.11 8.07
CA ASN A 8 22.17 -10.04 7.41
C ASN A 8 20.80 -10.18 8.11
N PRO A 9 20.71 -10.31 9.46
CA PRO A 9 19.41 -10.41 10.13
C PRO A 9 18.49 -9.21 9.88
N LEU A 10 19.07 -8.03 9.65
CA LEU A 10 18.31 -6.81 9.35
C LEU A 10 17.81 -6.80 7.91
N ILE A 11 18.61 -7.33 6.99
CA ILE A 11 18.25 -7.49 5.57
C ILE A 11 17.13 -8.53 5.43
N ASP A 12 17.27 -9.68 6.09
CA ASP A 12 16.26 -10.75 6.06
C ASP A 12 14.92 -10.26 6.60
N LEU A 13 14.95 -9.52 7.71
CA LEU A 13 13.75 -8.94 8.31
C LEU A 13 13.13 -7.83 7.44
N LEU A 14 13.94 -7.05 6.72
CA LEU A 14 13.45 -6.05 5.76
C LEU A 14 12.75 -6.72 4.57
N LEU A 15 13.27 -7.84 4.07
CA LEU A 15 12.65 -8.62 3.00
C LEU A 15 11.35 -9.27 3.48
N GLU A 16 11.32 -9.82 4.69
CA GLU A 16 10.09 -10.33 5.32
C GLU A 16 9.05 -9.23 5.46
N TYR A 17 9.45 -8.07 6.01
CA TYR A 17 8.59 -6.89 6.14
C TYR A 17 7.99 -6.49 4.79
N SER A 18 8.83 -6.34 3.76
CA SER A 18 8.34 -5.96 2.43
C SER A 18 7.42 -7.01 1.81
N SER A 19 7.71 -8.30 1.99
CA SER A 19 6.83 -9.36 1.49
C SER A 19 5.46 -9.37 2.19
N LYS A 20 5.38 -9.04 3.48
CA LYS A 20 4.10 -8.95 4.20
C LYS A 20 3.27 -7.75 3.73
N VAL A 21 3.91 -6.62 3.44
CA VAL A 21 3.23 -5.45 2.86
C VAL A 21 2.71 -5.75 1.46
N ASP A 22 3.47 -6.47 0.62
CA ASP A 22 3.02 -6.92 -0.71
C ASP A 22 1.77 -7.81 -0.61
N LYS A 23 1.76 -8.72 0.36
CA LYS A 23 0.59 -9.55 0.66
C LYS A 23 -0.61 -8.71 1.12
N LEU A 24 -0.37 -7.71 1.97
CA LEU A 24 -1.41 -6.79 2.45
C LEU A 24 -2.09 -6.05 1.29
N VAL A 25 -1.31 -5.39 0.43
CA VAL A 25 -1.86 -4.64 -0.71
C VAL A 25 -2.55 -5.56 -1.71
N THR A 26 -2.06 -6.79 -1.88
CA THR A 26 -2.69 -7.79 -2.76
C THR A 26 -4.04 -8.27 -2.20
N GLU A 27 -4.12 -8.59 -0.89
CA GLU A 27 -5.39 -8.99 -0.25
C GLU A 27 -6.42 -7.85 -0.29
N PHE A 28 -5.97 -6.61 -0.12
CA PHE A 28 -6.82 -5.44 -0.25
C PHE A 28 -7.34 -5.28 -1.68
N HIS A 29 -6.46 -5.38 -2.69
CA HIS A 29 -6.87 -5.32 -4.10
C HIS A 29 -7.90 -6.40 -4.45
N GLU A 30 -7.67 -7.66 -4.07
CA GLU A 30 -8.63 -8.74 -4.31
C GLU A 30 -9.98 -8.48 -3.63
N SER A 31 -9.99 -7.81 -2.47
CA SER A 31 -11.24 -7.42 -1.83
C SER A 31 -12.06 -6.44 -2.67
N ILE A 32 -11.41 -5.47 -3.34
CA ILE A 32 -12.08 -4.51 -4.22
C ILE A 32 -12.68 -5.21 -5.43
N LYS A 33 -11.93 -6.14 -6.05
CA LYS A 33 -12.44 -6.96 -7.16
C LYS A 33 -13.66 -7.79 -6.77
N LEU A 34 -13.65 -8.34 -5.55
CA LEU A 34 -14.79 -9.08 -5.00
C LEU A 34 -15.99 -8.16 -4.74
N LEU A 35 -15.77 -6.93 -4.26
CA LEU A 35 -16.85 -5.95 -4.13
C LEU A 35 -17.46 -5.60 -5.50
N ASN A 36 -16.62 -5.33 -6.51
CA ASN A 36 -17.08 -5.02 -7.88
C ASN A 36 -17.80 -6.18 -8.58
N SER A 37 -17.48 -7.42 -8.20
CA SER A 37 -18.17 -8.63 -8.67
C SER A 37 -19.34 -9.08 -7.79
N PHE A 38 -19.84 -8.20 -6.91
CA PHE A 38 -21.01 -8.43 -6.04
C PHE A 38 -20.83 -9.56 -5.00
N ARG A 39 -19.59 -10.00 -4.74
CA ARG A 39 -19.23 -11.07 -3.78
C ARG A 39 -18.92 -10.51 -2.39
N ILE A 40 -19.89 -9.82 -1.80
CA ILE A 40 -19.72 -8.99 -0.59
C ILE A 40 -19.21 -9.77 0.63
N GLY A 41 -19.72 -10.98 0.85
CA GLY A 41 -19.28 -11.81 1.99
C GLY A 41 -17.80 -12.17 1.93
N GLU A 42 -17.32 -12.51 0.73
CA GLU A 42 -15.91 -12.86 0.50
C GLU A 42 -15.02 -11.62 0.54
N ALA A 43 -15.48 -10.50 -0.03
CA ALA A 43 -14.80 -9.22 0.06
C ALA A 43 -14.58 -8.81 1.53
N ARG A 44 -15.61 -8.87 2.38
CA ARG A 44 -15.49 -8.56 3.81
C ARG A 44 -14.52 -9.48 4.55
N SER A 45 -14.46 -10.76 4.16
CA SER A 45 -13.46 -11.69 4.69
C SER A 45 -12.04 -11.25 4.31
N LYS A 46 -11.83 -10.83 3.07
CA LYS A 46 -10.54 -10.30 2.59
C LYS A 46 -10.15 -8.97 3.24
N LEU A 47 -11.08 -8.03 3.43
CA LEU A 47 -10.84 -6.79 4.18
C LEU A 47 -10.43 -7.09 5.64
N THR A 48 -11.10 -8.06 6.27
CA THR A 48 -10.73 -8.52 7.62
C THR A 48 -9.36 -9.19 7.65
N SER A 49 -9.03 -9.98 6.62
CA SER A 49 -7.71 -10.59 6.42
C SER A 49 -6.61 -9.52 6.29
N ALA A 50 -6.84 -8.50 5.45
CA ALA A 50 -5.92 -7.38 5.28
C ALA A 50 -5.63 -6.68 6.62
N MET A 51 -6.66 -6.37 7.42
CA MET A 51 -6.46 -5.77 8.75
C MET A 51 -5.63 -6.64 9.70
N LYS A 52 -5.74 -7.99 9.62
CA LYS A 52 -4.89 -8.90 10.41
C LYS A 52 -3.45 -8.89 9.93
N ILE A 53 -3.23 -8.90 8.62
CA ILE A 53 -1.89 -8.82 8.03
C ILE A 53 -1.21 -7.51 8.41
N GLU A 54 -1.95 -6.39 8.46
CA GLU A 54 -1.40 -5.12 8.93
C GLU A 54 -0.83 -5.22 10.35
N THR A 55 -1.54 -5.88 11.28
CA THR A 55 -1.03 -6.13 12.63
C THR A 55 0.30 -6.91 12.59
N GLU A 56 0.39 -7.95 11.76
CA GLU A 56 1.63 -8.72 11.59
C GLU A 56 2.77 -7.88 10.98
N VAL A 57 2.44 -6.97 10.05
CA VAL A 57 3.38 -6.00 9.46
C VAL A 57 3.88 -5.05 10.54
N HIS A 58 3.00 -4.53 11.40
CA HIS A 58 3.36 -3.67 12.52
C HIS A 58 4.35 -4.35 13.47
N GLU A 59 4.07 -5.59 13.88
CA GLU A 59 4.99 -6.37 14.72
C GLU A 59 6.37 -6.56 14.07
N THR A 60 6.39 -6.79 12.76
CA THR A 60 7.63 -6.95 11.99
C THR A 60 8.41 -5.64 11.91
N LYS A 61 7.71 -4.52 11.72
CA LYS A 61 8.26 -3.16 11.73
C LYS A 61 8.89 -2.82 13.09
N GLU A 62 8.23 -3.13 14.21
CA GLU A 62 8.78 -2.90 15.55
C GLU A 62 10.07 -3.71 15.78
N LYS A 63 10.10 -4.98 15.35
CA LYS A 63 11.32 -5.81 15.39
C LYS A 63 12.44 -5.20 14.53
N LEU A 64 12.09 -4.70 13.35
CA LEU A 64 13.04 -4.10 12.40
C LEU A 64 13.68 -2.82 12.96
N VAL A 65 12.88 -1.94 13.56
CA VAL A 65 13.35 -0.72 14.22
C VAL A 65 14.25 -1.06 15.42
N ALA A 66 13.81 -1.98 16.29
CA ALA A 66 14.60 -2.39 17.45
C ALA A 66 15.95 -3.02 17.07
N LEU A 67 16.00 -3.73 15.95
CA LEU A 67 17.25 -4.29 15.43
C LEU A 67 18.14 -3.20 14.82
N LEU A 68 17.57 -2.28 14.04
CA LEU A 68 18.27 -1.14 13.45
C LEU A 68 18.97 -0.29 14.52
N GLU A 69 18.31 -0.01 15.64
CA GLU A 69 18.87 0.73 16.78
C GLU A 69 20.14 0.08 17.33
N LYS A 70 20.15 -1.26 17.44
CA LYS A 70 21.27 -2.05 17.98
C LYS A 70 22.46 -2.21 17.03
N THR A 71 22.30 -1.87 15.75
CA THR A 71 23.40 -2.00 14.77
C THR A 71 24.48 -0.94 14.95
N HIS A 72 25.72 -1.23 14.57
CA HIS A 72 26.83 -0.25 14.60
C HIS A 72 26.95 0.49 13.26
N VAL A 73 25.82 0.97 12.75
CA VAL A 73 25.73 1.74 11.49
C VAL A 73 25.79 3.24 11.77
N HIS A 74 26.33 4.00 10.82
CA HIS A 74 26.41 5.46 10.91
C HIS A 74 25.02 6.08 11.22
N PRO A 75 24.91 7.03 12.16
CA PRO A 75 23.62 7.60 12.59
C PRO A 75 22.75 8.12 11.45
N ALA A 76 23.32 8.88 10.51
CA ALA A 76 22.58 9.42 9.36
C ALA A 76 21.96 8.31 8.48
N LEU A 77 22.63 7.16 8.36
CA LEU A 77 22.10 6.03 7.58
C LEU A 77 20.98 5.32 8.34
N LYS A 78 21.10 5.18 9.67
CA LYS A 78 19.99 4.67 10.50
C LYS A 78 18.74 5.54 10.37
N GLU A 79 18.91 6.85 10.40
CA GLU A 79 17.80 7.79 10.26
C GLU A 79 17.12 7.66 8.88
N ALA A 80 17.89 7.57 7.80
CA ALA A 80 17.35 7.32 6.47
C ALA A 80 16.56 6.00 6.40
N PHE A 81 17.08 4.91 6.97
CA PHE A 81 16.38 3.63 7.04
C PHE A 81 15.10 3.71 7.88
N TYR A 82 15.12 4.42 9.00
CA TYR A 82 13.95 4.62 9.84
C TYR A 82 12.84 5.36 9.08
N HIS A 83 13.17 6.45 8.38
CA HIS A 83 12.22 7.18 7.54
C HIS A 83 11.67 6.33 6.40
N PHE A 84 12.50 5.50 5.79
CA PHE A 84 12.08 4.56 4.75
C PHE A 84 11.06 3.55 5.28
N ILE A 85 11.37 2.88 6.39
CA ILE A 85 10.47 1.92 7.06
C ILE A 85 9.14 2.59 7.42
N LYS A 86 9.20 3.80 8.00
CA LYS A 86 8.01 4.58 8.35
C LYS A 86 7.16 4.93 7.12
N SER A 87 7.80 5.27 6.00
CA SER A 87 7.09 5.64 4.77
C SER A 87 6.35 4.45 4.15
N ILE A 88 6.96 3.26 4.13
CA ILE A 88 6.27 2.03 3.71
C ILE A 88 5.10 1.73 4.66
N TYR A 89 5.30 1.85 5.97
CA TYR A 89 4.25 1.51 6.93
C TYR A 89 3.00 2.40 6.81
N ARG A 90 3.16 3.66 6.39
CA ARG A 90 2.01 4.54 6.09
C ARG A 90 1.06 3.92 5.08
N ILE A 91 1.57 3.21 4.08
CA ILE A 91 0.73 2.49 3.10
C ILE A 91 -0.16 1.47 3.82
N CYS A 92 0.39 0.77 4.80
CA CYS A 92 -0.35 -0.24 5.57
C CYS A 92 -1.44 0.40 6.43
N ASP A 93 -1.14 1.53 7.08
CA ASP A 93 -2.12 2.29 7.86
C ASP A 93 -3.29 2.74 6.97
N TRP A 94 -3.01 3.28 5.78
CA TRP A 94 -4.04 3.70 4.83
C TRP A 94 -4.89 2.52 4.33
N VAL A 95 -4.27 1.39 3.99
CA VAL A 95 -5.00 0.18 3.56
C VAL A 95 -5.92 -0.33 4.67
N LYS A 96 -5.47 -0.30 5.92
CA LYS A 96 -6.29 -0.69 7.07
C LYS A 96 -7.48 0.24 7.26
N GLU A 97 -7.28 1.55 7.15
CA GLU A 97 -8.36 2.50 7.33
C GLU A 97 -9.40 2.39 6.20
N ALA A 98 -8.94 2.35 4.94
CA ALA A 98 -9.81 2.08 3.81
C ALA A 98 -10.56 0.75 3.97
N SER A 99 -9.91 -0.27 4.54
CA SER A 99 -10.56 -1.56 4.80
C SER A 99 -11.70 -1.47 5.81
N ARG A 100 -11.57 -0.62 6.84
CA ARG A 100 -12.62 -0.39 7.84
C ARG A 100 -13.80 0.35 7.24
N GLU A 101 -13.52 1.39 6.46
CA GLU A 101 -14.54 2.19 5.78
C GLU A 101 -15.34 1.33 4.80
N LEU A 102 -14.68 0.53 3.97
CA LEU A 102 -15.34 -0.34 2.99
C LEU A 102 -16.23 -1.44 3.61
N ILE A 103 -15.99 -1.80 4.88
CA ILE A 103 -16.87 -2.76 5.59
C ILE A 103 -18.23 -2.12 5.91
N ILE A 104 -18.24 -0.85 6.30
CA ILE A 104 -19.43 -0.13 6.76
C ILE A 104 -20.14 0.62 5.63
N LEU A 105 -19.39 0.99 4.58
CA LEU A 105 -19.90 1.73 3.43
C LEU A 105 -20.91 0.88 2.66
N PRO A 106 -22.05 1.45 2.21
CA PRO A 106 -22.93 0.79 1.27
C PRO A 106 -22.29 0.81 -0.13
N TYR A 107 -21.21 0.05 -0.32
CA TYR A 107 -20.39 0.06 -1.53
C TYR A 107 -21.19 -0.15 -2.83
N MET A 108 -22.32 -0.84 -2.74
CA MET A 108 -23.20 -1.10 -3.88
C MET A 108 -23.95 0.14 -4.39
N GLU A 109 -24.13 1.15 -3.55
CA GLU A 109 -24.74 2.42 -3.90
C GLU A 109 -23.79 3.34 -4.67
N ILE A 110 -22.49 3.02 -4.66
CA ILE A 110 -21.49 3.75 -5.46
C ILE A 110 -21.68 3.40 -6.95
N PRO A 111 -21.70 4.38 -7.85
CA PRO A 111 -21.77 4.15 -9.28
C PRO A 111 -20.63 3.28 -9.79
N VAL A 112 -20.95 2.50 -10.82
CA VAL A 112 -20.03 1.53 -11.40
C VAL A 112 -18.77 2.19 -11.96
N ASP A 113 -18.88 3.36 -12.58
CA ASP A 113 -17.76 4.16 -13.09
C ASP A 113 -16.79 4.61 -11.99
N ILE A 114 -17.31 4.99 -10.82
CA ILE A 114 -16.47 5.31 -9.66
C ILE A 114 -15.81 4.05 -9.11
N ARG A 115 -16.58 2.97 -8.94
CA ARG A 115 -16.06 1.68 -8.46
C ARG A 115 -14.97 1.09 -9.34
N ASP A 116 -15.13 1.19 -10.67
CA ASP A 116 -14.14 0.73 -11.64
C ASP A 116 -12.86 1.55 -11.54
N ASN A 117 -12.97 2.88 -11.34
CA ASN A 117 -11.79 3.72 -11.14
C ASN A 117 -11.12 3.48 -9.77
N LEU A 118 -11.88 3.19 -8.71
CA LEU A 118 -11.31 2.75 -7.43
C LEU A 118 -10.51 1.45 -7.59
N GLU A 119 -11.02 0.46 -8.35
CA GLU A 119 -10.27 -0.76 -8.65
C GLU A 119 -8.98 -0.46 -9.42
N LYS A 120 -9.03 0.40 -10.44
CA LYS A 120 -7.82 0.83 -11.18
C LYS A 120 -6.80 1.50 -10.26
N MET A 121 -7.25 2.36 -9.35
CA MET A 121 -6.39 3.05 -8.39
C MET A 121 -5.70 2.06 -7.46
N VAL A 122 -6.44 1.07 -6.95
CA VAL A 122 -5.86 0.02 -6.09
C VAL A 122 -4.94 -0.93 -6.89
N ASN A 123 -5.20 -1.16 -8.18
CA ASN A 123 -4.25 -1.86 -9.04
C ASN A 123 -2.93 -1.07 -9.18
N LYS A 124 -2.97 0.27 -9.31
CA LYS A 124 -1.77 1.11 -9.31
C LYS A 124 -0.99 1.03 -7.99
N LEU A 125 -1.69 0.97 -6.86
CA LEU A 125 -1.04 0.70 -5.56
C LEU A 125 -0.24 -0.61 -5.57
N VAL A 126 -0.81 -1.70 -6.10
CA VAL A 126 -0.11 -3.00 -6.19
C VAL A 126 1.09 -2.91 -7.13
N GLU A 127 0.95 -2.28 -8.30
CA GLU A 127 2.04 -2.08 -9.28
C GLU A 127 3.20 -1.27 -8.69
N ALA A 128 2.88 -0.14 -8.03
CA ALA A 128 3.86 0.71 -7.38
C ALA A 128 4.59 -0.03 -6.24
N TYR A 129 3.85 -0.77 -5.41
CA TYR A 129 4.46 -1.48 -4.30
C TYR A 129 5.35 -2.65 -4.75
N ARG A 130 4.94 -3.38 -5.80
CA ARG A 130 5.80 -4.42 -6.40
C ARG A 130 7.09 -3.85 -6.94
N SER A 131 7.03 -2.74 -7.67
CA SER A 131 8.22 -2.04 -8.16
C SER A 131 9.12 -1.57 -7.01
N THR A 132 8.52 -1.06 -5.92
CA THR A 132 9.24 -0.69 -4.69
C THR A 132 9.95 -1.88 -4.06
N ARG A 133 9.26 -3.02 -3.91
CA ARG A 133 9.83 -4.25 -3.37
C ARG A 133 10.99 -4.75 -4.23
N GLU A 134 10.82 -4.79 -5.54
CA GLU A 134 11.90 -5.17 -6.46
C GLU A 134 13.09 -4.20 -6.33
N ALA A 135 12.86 -2.89 -6.17
CA ALA A 135 13.93 -1.92 -5.98
C ALA A 135 14.72 -2.18 -4.68
N ILE A 136 14.05 -2.57 -3.59
CA ILE A 136 14.70 -3.01 -2.35
C ILE A 136 15.61 -4.22 -2.62
N GLU A 137 15.08 -5.25 -3.30
CA GLU A 137 15.81 -6.47 -3.61
C GLU A 137 17.04 -6.20 -4.51
N GLU A 138 16.90 -5.37 -5.54
CA GLU A 138 18.00 -4.99 -6.43
C GLU A 138 19.05 -4.12 -5.71
N SER A 139 18.62 -3.21 -4.83
CA SER A 139 19.54 -2.41 -4.00
C SER A 139 20.38 -3.28 -3.07
N ILE A 140 19.78 -4.33 -2.49
CA ILE A 140 20.47 -5.32 -1.64
C ILE A 140 21.48 -6.14 -2.45
N LYS A 141 21.16 -6.44 -3.72
CA LYS A 141 22.06 -7.15 -4.66
C LYS A 141 23.19 -6.26 -5.18
N GLY A 142 23.11 -4.94 -5.00
CA GLY A 142 24.08 -3.98 -5.52
C GLY A 142 23.80 -3.52 -6.96
N ASN A 143 22.62 -3.84 -7.50
CA ASN A 143 22.21 -3.48 -8.86
C ASN A 143 21.52 -2.10 -8.86
N TYR A 144 22.28 -1.05 -8.53
CA TYR A 144 21.73 0.29 -8.28
C TYR A 144 21.06 0.94 -9.49
N ASP A 145 21.56 0.70 -10.71
CA ASP A 145 20.95 1.22 -11.93
C ASP A 145 19.53 0.66 -12.10
N LYS A 146 19.39 -0.66 -11.94
CA LYS A 146 18.08 -1.34 -11.99
C LYS A 146 17.14 -0.90 -10.87
N ALA A 147 17.66 -0.70 -9.66
CA ALA A 147 16.88 -0.16 -8.55
C ALA A 147 16.38 1.26 -8.86
N THR A 148 17.21 2.09 -9.50
CA THR A 148 16.85 3.45 -9.93
C THR A 148 15.76 3.43 -11.01
N ASP A 149 15.87 2.53 -11.99
CA ASP A 149 14.83 2.35 -13.00
C ASP A 149 13.49 1.92 -12.40
N LEU A 150 13.51 1.06 -11.38
CA LEU A 150 12.30 0.63 -10.66
C LEU A 150 11.69 1.78 -9.87
N ILE A 151 12.49 2.64 -9.24
CA ILE A 151 12.00 3.86 -8.58
C ILE A 151 11.36 4.80 -9.60
N ASN A 152 11.95 4.99 -10.78
CA ASN A 152 11.34 5.79 -11.84
C ASN A 152 9.98 5.23 -12.29
N LYS A 153 9.83 3.90 -12.33
CA LYS A 153 8.52 3.28 -12.60
C LYS A 153 7.50 3.59 -11.51
N VAL A 154 7.90 3.59 -10.23
CA VAL A 154 7.02 3.99 -9.12
C VAL A 154 6.50 5.42 -9.32
N LEU A 155 7.37 6.36 -9.73
CA LEU A 155 6.97 7.74 -10.02
C LEU A 155 5.96 7.84 -11.17
N ILE A 156 6.18 7.09 -12.25
CA ILE A 156 5.22 7.05 -13.38
C ILE A 156 3.88 6.47 -12.92
N THR A 157 3.90 5.38 -12.13
CA THR A 157 2.68 4.77 -11.60
C THR A 157 1.93 5.70 -10.65
N GLU A 158 2.62 6.56 -9.90
CA GLU A 158 2.01 7.58 -9.05
C GLU A 158 1.32 8.67 -9.87
N GLU A 159 1.96 9.18 -10.92
CA GLU A 159 1.33 10.15 -11.83
C GLU A 159 0.07 9.57 -12.50
N GLU A 160 0.10 8.29 -12.87
CA GLU A 160 -1.09 7.58 -13.38
C GLU A 160 -2.18 7.44 -12.31
N ALA A 161 -1.82 7.18 -11.04
CA ALA A 161 -2.76 7.09 -9.94
C ALA A 161 -3.42 8.45 -9.63
N ASP A 162 -2.65 9.54 -9.67
CA ASP A 162 -3.16 10.91 -9.49
C ASP A 162 -4.19 11.28 -10.56
N ASN A 163 -3.96 10.88 -11.81
CA ASN A 163 -4.94 11.07 -12.89
C ASN A 163 -6.24 10.30 -12.63
N ILE A 164 -6.16 9.10 -12.06
CA ILE A 164 -7.33 8.31 -11.67
C ILE A 164 -8.06 8.97 -10.49
N ASP A 165 -7.35 9.51 -9.49
CA ASP A 165 -7.95 10.25 -8.38
C ASP A 165 -8.70 11.50 -8.86
N LEU A 166 -8.11 12.28 -9.76
CA LEU A 166 -8.76 13.43 -10.38
C LEU A 166 -10.05 13.03 -11.11
N GLU A 167 -10.03 11.90 -11.82
CA GLU A 167 -11.19 11.37 -12.50
C GLU A 167 -12.28 10.91 -11.52
N ILE A 168 -11.92 10.21 -10.43
CA ILE A 168 -12.85 9.82 -9.37
C ILE A 168 -13.53 11.07 -8.78
N ARG A 169 -12.74 12.11 -8.46
CA ARG A 169 -13.28 13.38 -7.94
C ARG A 169 -14.25 14.02 -8.93
N ARG A 170 -13.91 14.05 -10.23
CA ARG A 170 -14.80 14.56 -11.28
C ARG A 170 -16.13 13.80 -11.29
N LEU A 171 -16.08 12.47 -11.28
CA LEU A 171 -17.27 11.61 -11.28
C LEU A 171 -18.11 11.78 -10.02
N LEU A 172 -17.49 11.98 -8.85
CA LEU A 172 -18.21 12.29 -7.60
C LEU A 172 -19.00 13.60 -7.72
N PHE A 173 -18.43 14.64 -8.34
CA PHE A 173 -19.13 15.92 -8.56
C PHE A 173 -20.27 15.83 -9.58
N GLU A 174 -20.07 15.08 -10.67
CA GLU A 174 -21.05 14.92 -11.73
C GLU A 174 -22.27 14.13 -11.26
N ASN A 175 -22.04 13.12 -10.43
CA ASN A 175 -23.07 12.25 -9.91
C ASN A 175 -23.54 12.64 -8.50
N ARG A 176 -23.24 13.87 -8.03
CA ARG A 176 -23.57 14.34 -6.66
C ARG A 176 -25.04 14.16 -6.26
N ASP A 177 -25.94 14.19 -7.23
CA ASP A 177 -27.40 14.07 -7.02
C ASP A 177 -27.86 12.60 -6.91
N SER A 178 -26.94 11.65 -7.13
CA SER A 178 -27.20 10.20 -7.16
C SER A 178 -26.86 9.48 -5.83
N TYR A 179 -26.35 10.19 -4.83
CA TYR A 179 -25.98 9.62 -3.53
C TYR A 179 -26.66 10.36 -2.39
N GLU A 180 -26.93 9.64 -1.30
CA GLU A 180 -27.27 10.31 -0.06
C GLU A 180 -26.05 11.06 0.49
N SER A 181 -26.29 12.25 1.04
CA SER A 181 -25.26 13.14 1.61
C SER A 181 -24.22 12.45 2.53
N PRO A 182 -24.56 11.42 3.34
CA PRO A 182 -23.58 10.73 4.18
C PRO A 182 -22.54 9.91 3.40
N VAL A 183 -22.89 9.36 2.23
CA VAL A 183 -21.97 8.55 1.42
C VAL A 183 -20.90 9.43 0.80
N LEU A 184 -21.30 10.62 0.31
CA LEU A 184 -20.38 11.61 -0.24
C LEU A 184 -19.38 12.11 0.82
N ALA A 185 -19.80 12.25 2.08
CA ALA A 185 -18.95 12.70 3.18
C ALA A 185 -17.84 11.69 3.53
N ILE A 186 -18.11 10.38 3.39
CA ILE A 186 -17.11 9.33 3.61
C ILE A 186 -16.15 9.22 2.42
N LEU A 187 -16.63 9.41 1.19
CA LEU A 187 -15.81 9.27 -0.03
C LEU A 187 -14.86 10.44 -0.30
N ILE A 188 -15.10 11.62 0.29
CA ILE A 188 -14.28 12.84 0.08
C ILE A 188 -13.17 12.98 1.14
N HIS A 189 -13.29 12.27 2.27
CA HIS A 189 -12.41 12.45 3.43
C HIS A 189 -11.08 11.70 3.29
#